data_AF-A0A6L9LK59-F1
#
_entry.id   AF-A0A6L9LK59-F1
#
_cell.length_a   1.000
_cell.length_b   1.000
_cell.length_c   1.000
_cell.angle_alpha   90.00
_cell.angle_beta   90.00
_cell.angle_gamma   90.00
#
_symmetry.space_group_name_H-M   'P 1'
#
loop_
_entity.id
_entity.type
_entity.pdbx_description
1 polymer ?
#
loop_
_entity_poly.entity_id
_entity_poly.type
_entity_poly.pdbx_seq_one_letter_code
_entity_poly.pdbx_strand_id
1 'polypeptide(L)'
;MAPELFSSPQPLLPWFAVQIKAGIRYALYFLGIGFMMGAIYGAFGGLVFQPALFASSLIGIFCLMNFPISILAMLVNLVLALFRKSSRPVYRYAGLSLGFALVYLLYFYALHLAHINIF
;
A
#
# COMPACT_ATOMS: atom_id res chain seq x y z
N MET A 1 -27.87 -2.64 -0.07
CA MET A 1 -28.29 -3.47 1.09
C MET A 1 -26.99 -4.00 1.70
N ALA A 2 -26.42 -3.50 2.80
CA ALA A 2 -27.00 -2.92 4.02
C ALA A 2 -26.34 -1.56 4.40
N PRO A 3 -27.13 -0.51 4.71
CA PRO A 3 -26.61 0.78 5.15
C PRO A 3 -26.39 0.89 6.68
N GLU A 4 -26.63 -0.18 7.46
CA GLU A 4 -26.76 -0.05 8.93
C GLU A 4 -25.52 -0.41 9.76
N LEU A 5 -24.43 -0.92 9.17
CA LEU A 5 -23.27 -1.37 9.94
C LEU A 5 -22.29 -0.24 10.35
N PHE A 6 -22.65 1.04 10.15
CA PHE A 6 -21.74 2.19 10.31
C PHE A 6 -22.07 3.11 11.50
N SER A 7 -23.00 2.71 12.37
CA SER A 7 -23.58 3.54 13.44
C SER A 7 -22.87 3.52 14.79
N SER A 8 -21.73 2.84 14.94
CA SER A 8 -20.89 3.06 16.13
C SER A 8 -19.97 4.27 15.89
N PRO A 9 -19.93 5.26 16.80
CA PRO A 9 -18.92 6.31 16.78
C PRO A 9 -17.62 5.68 17.29
N GLN A 10 -17.02 4.79 16.50
CA GLN A 10 -15.67 4.34 16.79
C GLN A 10 -14.75 5.56 16.71
N PRO A 11 -13.81 5.71 17.65
CA PRO A 11 -12.87 6.83 17.59
C PRO A 11 -12.09 6.73 16.28
N LEU A 12 -11.90 7.86 15.59
CA LEU A 12 -11.30 7.90 14.25
C LEU A 12 -9.89 7.28 14.21
N LEU A 13 -9.12 7.46 15.28
CA LEU A 13 -7.75 6.96 15.42
C LEU A 13 -7.63 5.42 15.43
N PRO A 14 -8.31 4.67 16.34
CA PRO A 14 -8.27 3.21 16.32
C PRO A 14 -8.82 2.63 15.02
N TRP A 15 -9.86 3.25 14.42
CA TRP A 15 -10.37 2.82 13.12
C TRP A 15 -9.35 3.01 12.00
N PHE A 16 -8.64 4.15 11.97
CA PHE A 16 -7.58 4.42 11.00
C PHE A 16 -6.40 3.45 11.15
N ALA A 17 -5.99 3.14 12.38
CA ALA A 17 -4.94 2.16 12.65
C ALA A 17 -5.28 0.76 12.12
N VAL A 18 -6.56 0.35 12.19
CA VAL A 18 -7.03 -0.90 11.58
C VAL A 18 -6.86 -0.89 10.07
N GLN A 19 -7.13 0.25 9.40
CA GLN A 19 -6.92 0.38 7.95
C GLN A 19 -5.43 0.32 7.57
N ILE A 20 -4.54 0.92 8.36
CA ILE A 20 -3.09 0.80 8.15
C ILE A 20 -2.65 -0.66 8.26
N LYS A 21 -3.08 -1.36 9.32
CA LYS A 21 -2.75 -2.78 9.51
C LYS A 21 -3.27 -3.65 8.37
N ALA A 22 -4.47 -3.36 7.86
CA ALA A 22 -5.00 -4.00 6.66
C ALA A 22 -4.14 -3.71 5.43
N GLY A 23 -3.72 -2.44 5.24
CA GLY A 23 -2.82 -2.03 4.17
C GLY A 23 -1.49 -2.77 4.19
N ILE A 24 -0.87 -2.89 5.36
CA ILE A 24 0.38 -3.66 5.56
C ILE A 24 0.17 -5.12 5.15
N ARG A 25 -0.91 -5.76 5.63
CA ARG A 25 -1.22 -7.15 5.29
C ARG A 25 -1.39 -7.35 3.79
N TYR A 26 -2.14 -6.46 3.13
CA TYR A 26 -2.31 -6.53 1.68
C TYR A 26 -1.01 -6.28 0.92
N ALA A 27 -0.20 -5.32 1.36
CA ALA A 27 1.08 -5.03 0.74
C ALA A 27 2.04 -6.23 0.81
N LEU A 28 2.04 -6.97 1.93
CA LEU A 28 2.81 -8.22 2.05
C LEU A 28 2.32 -9.30 1.07
N TYR A 29 1.01 -9.42 0.85
CA TYR A 29 0.48 -10.33 -0.18
C TYR A 29 0.91 -9.91 -1.58
N PHE A 30 0.83 -8.62 -1.90
CA PHE A 30 1.26 -8.09 -3.20
C PHE A 30 2.76 -8.30 -3.43
N LEU A 31 3.58 -8.09 -2.40
CA LEU A 31 5.01 -8.35 -2.45
C LEU A 31 5.29 -9.83 -2.72
N GLY A 32 4.67 -10.75 -1.96
CA GLY A 32 4.83 -12.18 -2.16
C GLY A 32 4.37 -12.66 -3.53
N ILE A 33 3.22 -12.16 -4.01
CA ILE A 33 2.70 -12.47 -5.35
C ILE A 33 3.66 -11.94 -6.43
N GLY A 34 4.18 -10.71 -6.28
CA GLY A 34 5.17 -10.14 -7.19
C GLY A 34 6.42 -10.99 -7.32
N PHE A 35 6.95 -11.45 -6.18
CA PHE A 35 8.10 -12.35 -6.14
C PHE A 35 7.81 -13.68 -6.83
N MET A 36 6.66 -14.31 -6.52
CA MET A 36 6.28 -15.59 -7.14
C MET A 36 6.10 -15.45 -8.65
N MET A 37 5.41 -14.41 -9.12
CA MET A 37 5.19 -14.21 -10.55
C MET A 37 6.48 -13.94 -11.31
N GLY A 38 7.36 -13.08 -10.76
CA GLY A 38 8.66 -12.84 -11.38
C GLY A 38 9.57 -14.06 -11.32
N ALA A 39 9.52 -14.87 -10.25
CA ALA A 39 10.28 -16.11 -10.13
C ALA A 39 9.82 -17.16 -11.16
N ILE A 40 8.50 -17.34 -11.32
CA ILE A 40 7.93 -18.23 -12.34
C ILE A 40 8.36 -17.79 -13.74
N TYR A 41 8.30 -16.48 -14.02
CA TYR A 41 8.76 -15.93 -15.29
C TYR A 41 10.26 -16.16 -15.52
N GLY A 42 11.09 -15.88 -14.51
CA GLY A 42 12.53 -16.06 -14.56
C GLY A 42 12.97 -17.53 -14.67
N ALA A 43 12.18 -18.46 -14.15
CA ALA A 43 12.44 -19.89 -14.26
C ALA A 43 12.48 -20.36 -15.73
N PHE A 44 11.63 -19.80 -16.60
CA PHE A 44 11.67 -20.10 -18.04
C PHE A 44 12.97 -19.63 -18.71
N GLY A 45 13.63 -18.62 -18.16
CA GLY A 45 14.89 -18.05 -18.69
C GLY A 45 16.14 -18.50 -17.93
N GLY A 46 16.03 -19.37 -16.93
CA GLY A 46 17.17 -19.82 -16.10
C GLY A 46 17.68 -18.80 -15.07
N LEU A 47 17.05 -17.62 -14.96
CA LEU A 47 17.41 -16.54 -14.03
C LEU A 47 16.19 -16.20 -13.18
N VAL A 48 16.02 -16.86 -12.04
CA VAL A 48 14.83 -16.73 -11.19
C VAL A 48 14.85 -15.46 -10.33
N PHE A 49 16.02 -15.10 -9.80
CA PHE A 49 16.16 -14.09 -8.76
C PHE A 49 15.94 -12.66 -9.27
N GLN A 50 16.58 -12.29 -10.38
CA GLN A 50 16.53 -10.94 -10.92
C GLN A 50 15.12 -10.54 -11.40
N PRO A 51 14.37 -11.38 -12.13
CA PRO A 51 12.99 -11.07 -12.54
C PRO A 51 12.01 -11.03 -11.36
N ALA A 52 12.22 -11.82 -10.30
CA ALA A 52 11.41 -11.77 -9.08
C ALA A 52 11.52 -10.42 -8.36
N LEU A 53 12.75 -9.92 -8.24
CA LEU A 53 13.03 -8.60 -7.69
C LEU A 53 12.50 -7.47 -8.58
N PHE A 54 12.65 -7.60 -9.89
CA PHE A 54 12.16 -6.62 -10.85
C PHE A 54 10.63 -6.49 -10.79
N ALA A 55 9.89 -7.60 -10.86
CA ALA A 55 8.43 -7.60 -10.79
C ALA A 55 7.92 -7.00 -9.48
N SER A 56 8.51 -7.39 -8.35
CA SER A 56 8.16 -6.87 -7.02
C SER A 56 8.43 -5.37 -6.90
N SER A 57 9.56 -4.89 -7.41
CA SER A 57 9.92 -3.48 -7.44
C SER A 57 8.99 -2.66 -8.33
N LEU A 58 8.63 -3.17 -9.50
CA LEU A 58 7.71 -2.50 -10.42
C LEU A 58 6.31 -2.33 -9.81
N ILE A 59 5.78 -3.38 -9.17
CA ILE A 59 4.51 -3.30 -8.42
C ILE A 59 4.64 -2.25 -7.29
N GLY A 60 5.76 -2.27 -6.58
CA GLY A 60 6.04 -1.31 -5.50
C GLY A 60 6.02 0.14 -5.96
N ILE A 61 6.62 0.45 -7.11
CA ILE A 61 6.60 1.79 -7.70
C ILE A 61 5.15 2.22 -7.97
N PHE A 62 4.34 1.38 -8.61
CA PHE A 62 2.93 1.69 -8.88
C PHE A 62 2.12 1.90 -7.58
N CYS A 63 2.34 1.07 -6.56
CA CYS A 63 1.72 1.26 -5.26
C CYS A 63 2.15 2.56 -4.58
N LEU A 64 3.42 2.94 -4.68
CA LEU A 64 3.95 4.18 -4.10
C LEU A 64 3.47 5.43 -4.85
N MET A 65 3.29 5.37 -6.17
CA MET A 65 2.71 6.49 -6.94
C MET A 65 1.29 6.84 -6.48
N ASN A 66 0.55 5.87 -5.94
CA ASN A 66 -0.78 6.07 -5.40
C ASN A 66 -0.78 6.79 -4.02
N PHE A 67 0.35 6.76 -3.31
CA PHE A 67 0.45 7.35 -1.97
C PHE A 67 0.34 8.89 -1.97
N PRO A 68 1.06 9.66 -2.83
CA PRO A 68 0.85 11.10 -2.97
C PRO A 68 -0.60 11.49 -3.25
N ILE A 69 -1.30 10.74 -4.11
CA ILE A 69 -2.72 10.97 -4.43
C ILE A 69 -3.58 10.80 -3.18
N SER A 70 -3.30 9.78 -2.37
CA SER A 70 -4.00 9.56 -1.09
C SER A 70 -3.77 10.67 -0.08
N ILE A 71 -2.58 11.27 -0.04
CA ILE A 71 -2.29 12.43 0.81
C ILE A 71 -3.09 13.64 0.34
N LEU A 72 -3.10 13.93 -0.96
CA LEU A 72 -3.87 15.05 -1.51
C LEU A 72 -5.36 14.89 -1.23
N ALA A 73 -5.92 13.68 -1.43
CA ALA A 73 -7.30 13.38 -1.10
C ALA A 73 -7.58 13.60 0.40
N MET A 74 -6.66 13.18 1.28
CA MET A 74 -6.77 13.39 2.72
C MET A 74 -6.76 14.88 3.10
N LEU A 75 -5.89 15.68 2.48
CA LEU A 75 -5.81 17.12 2.71
C LEU A 75 -7.10 17.81 2.32
N VAL A 76 -7.64 17.50 1.14
CA VAL A 76 -8.95 18.01 0.69
C VAL A 76 -10.05 17.60 1.67
N ASN A 77 -10.05 16.35 2.11
CA ASN A 77 -11.04 15.85 3.07
C ASN A 77 -10.93 16.51 4.46
N LEU A 78 -9.72 16.90 4.88
CA LEU A 78 -9.49 17.66 6.11
C LEU A 78 -10.04 19.09 5.98
N VAL A 79 -9.83 19.74 4.84
CA VAL A 79 -10.44 21.06 4.56
C VAL A 79 -11.95 20.96 4.56
N LEU A 80 -12.53 19.95 3.90
CA LEU A 80 -13.97 19.75 3.88
C LEU A 80 -14.55 19.37 5.26
N ALA A 81 -13.74 18.77 6.14
CA ALA A 81 -14.15 18.50 7.53
C ALA A 81 -14.42 19.80 8.32
N LEU A 82 -13.72 20.90 8.03
CA LEU A 82 -14.02 22.23 8.60
C LEU A 82 -15.43 22.69 8.22
N PHE A 83 -15.91 22.30 7.04
CA PHE A 83 -17.27 22.55 6.54
C PHE A 83 -18.26 21.43 6.91
N ARG A 84 -17.92 20.56 7.87
CA ARG A 84 -18.72 19.40 8.30
C ARG A 84 -19.01 18.38 7.19
N LYS A 85 -18.25 18.40 6.10
CA LYS A 85 -18.37 17.47 4.96
C LYS A 85 -17.16 16.54 4.92
N SER A 86 -17.13 15.53 5.77
CA SER A 86 -16.02 14.57 5.81
C SER A 86 -16.43 13.19 5.31
N SER A 87 -15.55 12.52 4.57
CA SER A 87 -15.81 11.23 3.92
C SER A 87 -14.91 10.13 4.50
N ARG A 88 -15.54 9.13 5.16
CA ARG A 88 -14.86 7.93 5.68
C ARG A 88 -14.07 7.15 4.62
N PRO A 89 -14.57 6.97 3.38
CA PRO A 89 -13.80 6.34 2.30
C PRO A 89 -12.41 6.95 2.05
N VAL A 90 -12.25 8.26 2.22
CA VAL A 90 -10.96 8.93 2.01
C VAL A 90 -9.96 8.55 3.09
N TYR A 91 -10.39 8.51 4.36
CA TYR A 91 -9.55 8.03 5.45
C TYR A 91 -9.16 6.56 5.28
N ARG A 92 -10.08 5.72 4.77
CA ARG A 92 -9.77 4.32 4.45
C ARG A 92 -8.70 4.22 3.36
N TYR A 93 -8.87 4.96 2.27
CA TYR A 93 -7.93 4.97 1.15
C TYR A 93 -6.53 5.43 1.58
N ALA A 94 -6.44 6.51 2.36
CA ALA A 94 -5.17 6.99 2.90
C ALA A 94 -4.53 6.00 3.88
N GLY A 95 -5.31 5.34 4.75
CA GLY A 95 -4.80 4.33 5.68
C GLY A 95 -4.24 3.11 4.94
N LEU A 96 -4.94 2.64 3.91
CA LEU A 96 -4.46 1.54 3.06
C LEU A 96 -3.18 1.94 2.30
N SER A 97 -3.17 3.10 1.64
CA SER A 97 -2.01 3.59 0.89
C SER A 97 -0.79 3.81 1.79
N LEU A 98 -0.98 4.27 3.03
CA LEU A 98 0.09 4.40 4.02
C LEU A 98 0.68 3.03 4.39
N GLY A 99 -0.16 2.01 4.59
CA GLY A 99 0.29 0.65 4.85
C GLY A 99 1.12 0.07 3.70
N PHE A 100 0.70 0.30 2.46
CA PHE A 100 1.48 -0.06 1.27
C PHE A 100 2.81 0.69 1.19
N ALA A 101 2.80 2.00 1.44
CA ALA A 101 4.00 2.81 1.42
C ALA A 101 5.04 2.32 2.43
N LEU A 102 4.63 2.01 3.66
CA LEU A 102 5.53 1.50 4.70
C LEU A 102 6.21 0.19 4.29
N VAL A 103 5.45 -0.77 3.76
CA VAL A 103 6.00 -2.08 3.35
C VAL A 103 6.96 -1.92 2.17
N TYR A 104 6.57 -1.17 1.13
CA TYR A 104 7.40 -1.03 -0.06
C TYR A 104 8.61 -0.13 0.18
N LEU A 105 8.52 0.91 1.01
CA LEU A 105 9.70 1.69 1.43
C LEU A 105 10.69 0.83 2.20
N LEU A 106 10.21 -0.02 3.11
CA LEU A 106 11.08 -0.95 3.83
C LEU A 106 11.72 -1.98 2.89
N TYR A 107 10.97 -2.48 1.92
CA TYR A 107 11.49 -3.36 0.87
C TYR A 107 12.59 -2.68 0.05
N PHE A 108 12.37 -1.47 -0.47
CA PHE A 108 13.40 -0.74 -1.22
C PHE A 108 14.62 -0.41 -0.37
N TYR A 109 14.41 -0.05 0.90
CA TYR A 109 15.50 0.18 1.85
C TYR A 109 16.31 -1.11 2.09
N ALA A 110 15.65 -2.26 2.24
CA ALA A 110 16.33 -3.54 2.40
C ALA A 110 17.16 -3.93 1.17
N LEU A 111 16.65 -3.67 -0.05
CA LEU A 111 17.41 -3.89 -1.29
C LEU A 111 18.65 -2.99 -1.37
N HIS A 112 18.49 -1.72 -1.01
CA HIS A 112 19.59 -0.76 -1.00
C HIS A 112 20.67 -1.16 0.02
N LEU A 113 20.27 -1.56 1.22
CA LEU A 113 21.18 -2.05 2.27
C LEU A 113 21.93 -3.31 1.84
N ALA A 114 21.28 -4.20 1.08
CA ALA A 114 21.88 -5.41 0.56
C ALA A 114 22.77 -5.17 -0.69
N HIS A 115 22.91 -3.92 -1.15
CA HIS A 115 23.63 -3.55 -2.38
C HIS A 115 23.15 -4.33 -3.63
N ILE A 116 21.87 -4.72 -3.65
CA ILE A 116 21.29 -5.46 -4.77
C ILE A 116 20.88 -4.46 -5.86
N ASN A 117 21.67 -4.40 -6.93
CA ASN A 117 21.29 -3.68 -8.15
C ASN A 117 20.36 -4.55 -8.99
N ILE A 118 19.11 -4.10 -9.12
CA ILE A 118 18.10 -4.72 -9.98
C ILE A 118 18.20 -4.16 -11.42
N PHE A 119 19.01 -3.11 -11.62
CA PHE A 119 19.29 -2.40 -12.86
C PHE A 119 20.79 -2.39 -13.16
#